data_AF-A0A8D8N771-F1
#
_entry.id   AF-A0A8D8N771-F1
#
_cell.length_a   1.000
_cell.length_b   1.000
_cell.length_c   1.000
_cell.angle_alpha   90.00
_cell.angle_beta   90.00
_cell.angle_gamma   90.00
#
_symmetry.space_group_name_H-M   'P 1'
#
loop_
_entity.id
_entity.type
_entity.pdbx_description
1 polymer ?
#
loop_
_entity_poly.entity_id
_entity_poly.type
_entity_poly.pdbx_seq_one_letter_code
_entity_poly.pdbx_strand_id
1 'polypeptide(L)'
;MEDKLFGGVNMTNLPKVTIRDLAESGVHFGHKVSRWNAKMAPYIYGVHQQNRIHIIDLRKTLPLLEAAMKALYDVASQDGRILFVGTKFQALDIVASEAVRCGQYYVNDRWLGGMLTNWNTVSSSIKTLIQYEKIL
;
A
#
# COMPACT_ATOMS: atom_id res chain seq x y z
N MET A 1 24.63 -14.40 13.75
CA MET A 1 25.02 -13.11 14.35
C MET A 1 23.73 -12.31 14.48
N GLU A 2 23.11 -12.47 15.66
CA GLU A 2 21.89 -11.84 16.20
C GLU A 2 20.64 -11.76 15.30
N ASP A 3 19.84 -12.83 15.34
CA ASP A 3 18.40 -12.77 15.09
C ASP A 3 17.74 -11.86 16.14
N LYS A 4 17.58 -10.58 15.82
CA LYS A 4 16.77 -9.68 16.63
C LYS A 4 15.30 -10.01 16.40
N LEU A 5 14.75 -10.81 17.30
CA LEU A 5 13.31 -10.97 17.50
C LEU A 5 12.68 -9.63 17.85
N PHE A 6 12.25 -8.85 16.86
CA PHE A 6 11.34 -7.73 17.10
C PHE A 6 9.91 -8.26 17.17
N GLY A 7 9.39 -8.45 18.39
CA GLY A 7 7.99 -8.80 18.63
C GLY A 7 7.58 -10.18 18.13
N GLY A 8 8.41 -11.22 18.34
CA GLY A 8 7.98 -12.63 18.27
C GLY A 8 7.81 -13.26 16.88
N VAL A 9 8.22 -12.59 15.80
CA VAL A 9 8.10 -13.13 14.43
C VAL A 9 9.49 -13.42 13.86
N ASN A 10 9.66 -14.61 13.28
CA ASN A 10 10.86 -14.99 12.54
C ASN A 10 10.93 -14.17 11.24
N MET A 11 11.76 -13.12 11.25
CA MET A 11 12.01 -12.21 10.13
C MET A 11 12.69 -12.90 8.91
N THR A 12 13.04 -14.19 9.03
CA THR A 12 13.77 -14.94 8.00
C THR A 12 12.96 -15.20 6.73
N ASN A 13 11.63 -15.09 6.78
CA ASN A 13 10.74 -15.38 5.66
C ASN A 13 10.17 -14.14 4.95
N LEU A 14 10.57 -12.94 5.35
CA LEU A 14 10.18 -11.70 4.69
C LEU A 14 11.20 -11.31 3.61
N PRO A 15 10.76 -10.76 2.46
CA PRO A 15 11.65 -10.28 1.43
C PRO A 15 12.54 -9.16 1.97
N LYS A 16 13.85 -9.27 1.74
CA LYS A 16 14.83 -8.25 2.15
C LYS A 16 14.84 -7.14 1.11
N VAL A 17 14.51 -5.92 1.53
CA VAL A 17 14.58 -4.71 0.70
C VAL A 17 15.75 -3.86 1.20
N THR A 18 16.60 -3.37 0.31
CA THR A 18 17.70 -2.48 0.69
C THR A 18 17.40 -1.03 0.32
N ILE A 19 18.12 -0.08 0.95
CA ILE A 19 18.02 1.35 0.58
C ILE A 19 18.43 1.56 -0.89
N ARG A 20 19.36 0.75 -1.41
CA ARG A 20 19.79 0.81 -2.81
C ARG A 20 18.62 0.49 -3.74
N ASP A 21 17.86 -0.57 -3.47
CA ASP A 21 16.70 -0.95 -4.30
C ASP A 21 15.64 0.15 -4.32
N LEU A 22 15.39 0.79 -3.17
CA LEU A 22 14.47 1.93 -3.05
C LEU A 22 14.99 3.19 -3.78
N ALA A 23 16.30 3.40 -3.80
CA ALA A 23 16.91 4.51 -4.51
C ALA A 23 16.82 4.30 -6.04
N GLU A 24 17.17 3.10 -6.52
CA GLU A 24 17.17 2.72 -7.94
C GLU A 24 15.77 2.70 -8.54
N SER A 25 14.76 2.29 -7.76
CA SER A 25 13.34 2.36 -8.16
C SER A 25 12.76 3.78 -8.15
N GLY A 26 13.48 4.77 -7.64
CA GLY A 26 13.04 6.18 -7.66
C GLY A 26 11.91 6.51 -6.67
N VAL A 27 11.61 5.66 -5.68
CA VAL A 27 10.50 5.90 -4.74
C VAL A 27 10.74 7.06 -3.76
N HIS A 28 11.96 7.57 -3.70
CA HIS A 28 12.34 8.70 -2.85
C HIS A 28 11.87 10.06 -3.40
N PHE A 29 11.41 10.13 -4.65
CA PHE A 29 10.91 11.37 -5.24
C PHE A 29 9.48 11.67 -4.76
N GLY A 30 9.33 12.78 -4.05
CA GLY A 30 8.04 13.31 -3.62
C GLY A 30 7.45 14.32 -4.59
N HIS A 31 6.51 15.12 -4.07
CA HIS A 31 5.86 16.19 -4.83
C HIS A 31 6.67 17.50 -4.82
N LYS A 32 6.23 18.47 -5.62
CA LYS A 32 6.75 19.84 -5.62
C LYS A 32 6.60 20.48 -4.23
N VAL A 33 7.52 21.39 -3.87
CA VAL A 33 7.51 22.10 -2.58
C VAL A 33 6.20 22.85 -2.29
N SER A 34 5.47 23.30 -3.32
CA SER A 34 4.17 23.96 -3.12
C SER A 34 3.03 23.03 -2.70
N ARG A 35 3.19 21.71 -2.87
CA ARG A 35 2.16 20.69 -2.60
C ARG A 35 2.66 19.71 -1.54
N TRP A 36 3.03 20.22 -0.38
CA TRP A 36 3.48 19.42 0.76
C TRP A 36 2.57 19.61 1.97
N ASN A 37 2.57 18.63 2.86
CA ASN A 37 1.88 18.70 4.15
C ASN A 37 2.93 18.92 5.25
N ALA A 38 2.74 19.92 6.11
CA ALA A 38 3.68 20.27 7.18
C ALA A 38 4.01 19.09 8.11
N LYS A 39 3.06 18.16 8.31
CA LYS A 39 3.26 16.94 9.11
C LYS A 39 4.29 15.97 8.51
N MET A 40 4.63 16.13 7.24
CA MET A 40 5.65 15.32 6.56
C MET A 40 7.08 15.82 6.80
N ALA A 41 7.28 16.97 7.46
CA ALA A 41 8.61 17.52 7.74
C ALA A 41 9.60 16.49 8.32
N PRO A 42 9.22 15.61 9.28
CA PRO A 42 10.13 14.60 9.81
C PRO A 42 10.54 13.54 8.78
N TYR A 43 9.77 13.31 7.72
CA TYR A 43 10.03 12.27 6.71
C TYR A 43 10.72 12.81 5.45
N ILE A 44 10.91 14.12 5.36
CA ILE A 44 11.57 14.78 4.23
C ILE A 44 13.06 14.88 4.54
N TYR A 45 13.89 14.32 3.66
CA TYR A 45 15.35 14.45 3.72
C TYR A 45 15.81 15.82 3.25
N GLY A 46 15.21 16.34 2.17
CA GLY A 46 15.60 17.62 1.59
C GLY A 46 14.77 17.98 0.36
N VAL A 47 15.26 18.97 -0.39
CA VAL A 47 14.63 19.44 -1.64
C VAL A 47 15.65 19.38 -2.78
N HIS A 48 15.28 18.76 -3.88
CA HIS A 48 16.07 18.81 -5.10
C HIS A 48 16.04 20.22 -5.71
N GLN A 49 17.18 20.89 -5.77
CA GLN A 49 17.26 22.32 -6.07
C GLN A 49 16.76 22.68 -7.47
N GLN A 50 17.07 21.87 -8.49
CA GLN A 50 16.73 22.17 -9.89
C GLN A 50 15.22 22.06 -10.18
N ASN A 51 14.57 21.05 -9.60
CA ASN A 51 13.18 20.71 -9.91
C ASN A 51 12.20 21.12 -8.79
N ARG A 52 12.74 21.59 -7.66
CA ARG A 52 12.02 21.92 -6.42
C ARG A 52 11.03 20.82 -6.00
N ILE A 53 11.53 19.58 -5.93
CA ILE A 53 10.78 18.40 -5.44
C ILE A 53 11.31 17.97 -4.08
N HIS A 54 10.43 17.52 -3.20
CA HIS A 54 10.84 16.93 -1.93
C HIS A 54 11.47 15.55 -2.14
N ILE A 55 12.54 15.28 -1.40
CA ILE A 55 13.18 13.97 -1.32
C ILE A 55 12.76 13.34 0.01
N ILE A 56 12.22 12.13 -0.05
CA ILE A 56 11.77 11.36 1.12
C ILE A 56 12.97 10.62 1.72
N ASP A 57 13.08 10.60 3.05
CA ASP A 57 14.18 9.94 3.76
C ASP A 57 14.00 8.41 3.75
N LEU A 58 14.74 7.74 2.86
CA LEU A 58 14.73 6.28 2.74
C LEU A 58 15.20 5.54 4.00
N ARG A 59 16.01 6.19 4.86
CA ARG A 59 16.45 5.59 6.13
C ARG A 59 15.29 5.45 7.11
N LYS A 60 14.25 6.28 6.97
CA LYS A 60 13.00 6.18 7.72
C LYS A 60 12.00 5.27 7.01
N THR A 61 11.95 5.31 5.68
CA THR A 61 11.07 4.46 4.88
C THR A 61 11.35 2.97 5.10
N LEU A 62 12.63 2.56 5.12
CA LEU A 62 12.99 1.14 5.23
C LEU A 62 12.43 0.45 6.49
N PRO A 63 12.69 0.93 7.73
CA PRO A 63 12.16 0.28 8.93
C PRO A 63 10.62 0.33 8.99
N LEU A 64 9.99 1.38 8.44
CA LEU A 64 8.53 1.47 8.36
C LEU A 64 7.94 0.47 7.37
N LEU A 65 8.64 0.24 6.24
CA LEU A 65 8.27 -0.76 5.25
C LEU A 65 8.37 -2.17 5.85
N GLU A 66 9.45 -2.47 6.57
CA GLU A 66 9.61 -3.75 7.28
C GLU A 66 8.50 -3.98 8.31
N ALA A 67 8.15 -2.95 9.10
CA ALA A 67 7.04 -3.03 10.04
C ALA A 67 5.69 -3.27 9.35
N ALA A 68 5.44 -2.62 8.21
CA ALA A 68 4.23 -2.82 7.42
C ALA A 68 4.17 -4.23 6.80
N MET A 69 5.29 -4.74 6.27
CA MET A 69 5.37 -6.11 5.73
C MET A 69 5.10 -7.14 6.82
N LYS A 70 5.62 -6.93 8.02
CA LYS A 70 5.32 -7.78 9.17
C LYS A 70 3.82 -7.76 9.51
N ALA A 71 3.21 -6.59 9.60
CA ALA A 71 1.78 -6.48 9.90
C ALA A 71 0.91 -7.20 8.85
N LEU A 72 1.26 -7.09 7.56
CA LEU A 72 0.57 -7.81 6.48
C LEU A 72 0.76 -9.32 6.60
N TYR A 73 1.96 -9.78 6.94
CA TYR A 73 2.24 -11.20 7.17
C TYR A 73 1.42 -11.76 8.34
N ASP A 74 1.32 -11.02 9.44
CA ASP A 74 0.54 -11.43 10.62
C ASP A 74 -0.96 -11.53 10.29
N VAL A 75 -1.50 -10.57 9.52
CA VAL A 75 -2.89 -10.60 9.05
C VAL A 75 -3.13 -11.80 8.13
N ALA A 76 -2.25 -12.03 7.15
CA ALA A 76 -2.38 -13.13 6.22
C ALA A 76 -2.26 -14.50 6.90
N SER A 77 -1.40 -14.63 7.91
CA SER A 77 -1.20 -15.86 8.68
C SER A 77 -2.41 -16.24 9.54
N GLN A 78 -3.33 -15.29 9.78
CA GLN A 78 -4.57 -15.48 10.53
C GLN A 78 -5.79 -15.63 9.62
N ASP A 79 -5.58 -15.95 8.34
CA ASP A 79 -6.62 -15.96 7.30
C ASP A 79 -7.39 -14.63 7.19
N GLY A 80 -6.72 -13.53 7.55
CA GLY A 80 -7.24 -12.18 7.43
C GLY A 80 -7.38 -11.77 5.96
N ARG A 81 -8.41 -10.95 5.69
CA ARG A 81 -8.67 -10.41 4.36
C ARG A 81 -7.98 -9.07 4.20
N ILE A 82 -7.27 -8.89 3.09
CA ILE A 82 -6.57 -7.65 2.74
C ILE A 82 -7.30 -7.02 1.54
N LEU A 83 -7.57 -5.72 1.64
CA LEU A 83 -8.19 -4.94 0.57
C LEU A 83 -7.15 -4.00 -0.05
N PHE A 84 -6.83 -4.22 -1.32
CA PHE A 84 -5.96 -3.34 -2.08
C PHE A 84 -6.79 -2.19 -2.67
N VAL A 85 -6.28 -0.95 -2.58
CA VAL A 85 -6.99 0.23 -3.09
C VAL A 85 -6.03 1.09 -3.89
N GLY A 86 -6.36 1.32 -5.16
CA GLY A 86 -5.55 2.18 -6.02
C GLY A 86 -6.34 2.67 -7.22
N THR A 87 -6.81 3.92 -7.14
CA THR A 87 -7.72 4.50 -8.15
C THR A 87 -7.02 5.35 -9.20
N LYS A 88 -5.72 5.57 -9.03
CA LYS A 88 -4.91 6.38 -9.96
C LYS A 88 -4.61 5.54 -11.20
N PHE A 89 -4.67 6.15 -12.39
CA PHE A 89 -4.33 5.51 -13.67
C PHE A 89 -3.05 4.66 -13.62
N GLN A 90 -1.98 5.20 -13.03
CA GLN A 90 -0.68 4.50 -12.89
C GLN A 90 -0.71 3.26 -11.97
N ALA A 91 -1.72 3.15 -11.11
CA ALA A 91 -1.85 2.10 -10.11
C ALA A 91 -2.96 1.09 -10.44
N LEU A 92 -3.83 1.37 -11.42
CA LEU A 92 -5.02 0.55 -11.73
C LEU A 92 -4.65 -0.92 -11.97
N ASP A 93 -3.78 -1.14 -12.95
CA ASP A 93 -3.41 -2.48 -13.40
C ASP A 93 -2.50 -3.16 -12.38
N ILE A 94 -1.61 -2.40 -11.74
CA ILE A 94 -0.69 -2.92 -10.72
C ILE A 94 -1.47 -3.45 -9.53
N VAL A 95 -2.44 -2.68 -9.01
CA VAL A 95 -3.25 -3.10 -7.86
C VAL A 95 -4.12 -4.31 -8.21
N ALA A 96 -4.78 -4.31 -9.36
CA ALA A 96 -5.62 -5.42 -9.78
C ALA A 96 -4.82 -6.72 -9.98
N SER A 97 -3.71 -6.65 -10.73
CA SER A 97 -2.87 -7.82 -11.01
C SER A 97 -2.24 -8.41 -9.75
N GLU A 98 -1.74 -7.57 -8.84
CA GLU A 98 -1.13 -8.03 -7.60
C GLU A 98 -2.14 -8.63 -6.62
N ALA A 99 -3.33 -8.03 -6.50
CA ALA A 99 -4.39 -8.57 -5.67
C ALA A 99 -4.89 -9.93 -6.19
N VAL A 100 -5.09 -10.07 -7.50
CA VAL A 100 -5.45 -11.35 -8.14
C VAL A 100 -4.35 -12.40 -7.93
N ARG A 101 -3.07 -12.01 -8.06
CA ARG A 101 -1.92 -12.91 -7.86
C ARG A 101 -1.88 -13.51 -6.46
N CYS A 102 -2.23 -12.74 -5.43
CA CYS A 102 -2.28 -13.21 -4.04
C CYS A 102 -3.67 -13.68 -3.57
N GLY A 103 -4.68 -13.70 -4.45
CA GLY A 103 -6.03 -14.13 -4.12
C GLY A 103 -6.79 -13.20 -3.17
N GLN A 104 -6.43 -11.91 -3.12
CA GLN A 104 -7.02 -10.91 -2.24
C GLN A 104 -7.96 -9.95 -2.99
N TYR A 105 -8.70 -9.13 -2.24
CA TYR A 105 -9.70 -8.22 -2.80
C TYR A 105 -9.06 -6.89 -3.24
N TYR A 106 -9.62 -6.24 -4.26
CA TYR A 106 -9.15 -4.93 -4.71
C TYR A 106 -10.26 -3.98 -5.14
N VAL A 107 -9.95 -2.68 -5.10
CA VAL A 107 -10.68 -1.59 -5.73
C VAL A 107 -9.70 -0.77 -6.56
N ASN A 108 -9.78 -0.93 -7.88
CA ASN A 108 -8.95 -0.18 -8.82
C ASN A 108 -9.72 0.97 -9.51
N ASP A 109 -11.03 0.88 -9.71
CA ASP A 109 -11.80 2.02 -10.24
C ASP A 109 -12.17 3.00 -9.10
N ARG A 110 -13.39 3.53 -9.11
CA ARG A 110 -13.86 4.50 -8.13
C ARG A 110 -14.16 3.85 -6.78
N TRP A 111 -13.51 4.38 -5.74
CA TRP A 111 -13.91 4.13 -4.35
C TRP A 111 -15.21 4.87 -4.03
N LEU A 112 -16.30 4.14 -3.83
CA LEU A 112 -17.59 4.72 -3.44
C LEU A 112 -17.59 4.99 -1.93
N GLY A 113 -18.03 6.20 -1.55
CA GLY A 113 -18.24 6.53 -0.15
C GLY A 113 -19.21 5.54 0.49
N GLY A 114 -18.87 5.02 1.67
CA GLY A 114 -19.69 4.02 2.36
C GLY A 114 -19.37 2.56 2.06
N MET A 115 -18.37 2.26 1.21
CA MET A 115 -17.98 0.86 0.92
C MET A 115 -17.69 0.02 2.17
N LEU A 116 -17.04 0.60 3.19
CA LEU A 116 -16.75 -0.08 4.45
C LEU A 116 -17.76 0.23 5.56
N THR A 117 -18.33 1.43 5.57
CA THR A 117 -19.17 1.90 6.68
C THR A 117 -20.66 1.62 6.48
N ASN A 118 -21.13 1.48 5.23
CA ASN A 118 -22.52 1.20 4.89
C ASN A 118 -22.66 -0.15 4.16
N TRP A 119 -22.27 -1.23 4.84
CA TRP A 119 -22.25 -2.57 4.27
C TRP A 119 -23.63 -3.09 3.85
N ASN A 120 -24.69 -2.71 4.57
CA ASN A 120 -26.06 -3.17 4.26
C ASN A 120 -26.51 -2.73 2.86
N THR A 121 -26.22 -1.49 2.48
CA THR A 121 -26.53 -1.00 1.14
C THR A 121 -25.60 -1.62 0.10
N VAL A 122 -24.30 -1.67 0.36
CA VAL A 122 -23.32 -2.20 -0.62
C VAL A 122 -23.57 -3.67 -0.92
N SER A 123 -23.82 -4.50 0.10
CA SER A 123 -24.17 -5.90 -0.07
C SER A 123 -25.46 -6.10 -0.87
N SER A 124 -26.44 -5.20 -0.73
CA SER A 124 -27.66 -5.21 -1.53
C SER A 124 -27.36 -4.93 -3.01
N SER A 125 -26.53 -3.93 -3.31
CA SER A 125 -26.09 -3.65 -4.68
C SER A 125 -25.30 -4.81 -5.31
N ILE A 126 -24.45 -5.49 -4.54
CA ILE A 126 -23.72 -6.68 -5.01
C ILE A 126 -24.70 -7.82 -5.33
N LYS A 127 -25.72 -8.06 -4.48
CA LYS A 127 -26.76 -9.08 -4.76
C LYS A 127 -27.51 -8.76 -6.05
N THR A 128 -27.86 -7.49 -6.26
CA THR A 128 -28.50 -7.03 -7.50
C THR A 128 -27.61 -7.25 -8.72
N LEU A 129 -26.31 -6.97 -8.64
CA LEU A 129 -25.35 -7.27 -9.71
C LEU A 129 -25.33 -8.77 -10.06
N ILE A 130 -25.18 -9.63 -9.05
CA ILE A 130 -25.19 -11.09 -9.22
C ILE A 130 -26.50 -11.58 -9.84
N GLN A 131 -27.63 -10.96 -9.49
CA GLN A 131 -28.92 -11.29 -10.10
C GLN A 131 -28.94 -10.95 -11.58
N TYR A 132 -28.42 -9.80 -11.99
CA TYR A 132 -28.35 -9.41 -13.40
C TYR A 132 -27.37 -10.28 -14.20
N GLU A 133 -26.22 -10.63 -13.64
CA GLU A 133 -25.25 -11.52 -14.28
C GLU A 133 -25.79 -12.93 -14.54
N LYS A 134 -26.78 -13.40 -13.76
CA LYS A 134 -27.42 -14.71 -13.95
C LYS A 134 -28.50 -14.71 -15.04
N ILE A 135 -29.06 -13.55 -15.35
CA ILE A 135 -30.14 -13.40 -16.34
C ILE A 135 -29.54 -13.28 -17.75
N LEU A 136 -28.32 -12.73 -17.84
CA LEU A 136 -27.51 -12.64 -19.06
C LEU A 136 -26.85 -13.99 -19.39
#